data_AF-A0A7S3M7A2-F1
#
_entry.id   AF-A0A7S3M7A2-F1
#
_cell.length_a   1.000
_cell.length_b   1.000
_cell.length_c   1.000
_cell.angle_alpha   90.00
_cell.angle_beta   90.00
_cell.angle_gamma   90.00
#
_symmetry.space_group_name_H-M   'P 1'
#
loop_
_entity.id
_entity.type
_entity.pdbx_description
1 polymer ?
#
loop_
_entity_poly.entity_id
_entity_poly.type
_entity_poly.pdbx_seq_one_letter_code
_entity_poly.pdbx_strand_id
1 'polypeptide(L)'
;SEVETELALLRTFANTSLRKGSFIYEKVHDLLAQADREKARLAVMAAAQTPSDSITLRVRINITGFNDARTLEIKKGSSLESLKRSIDALTGTGYSTERVLLKRTGKAWGTFDSKSIEQCEMKNNDEIVVDCKNLNENLNPTGLERIPASGLVPQSTFQFLALTLHAYMLDEGFVAVAELPNAMPGFAPSLKELPKGTFLPNNWNGNPTAVSVMYKHKSKPGKIFQLMMLEMDPATMMVTLAQKGGESHTREVSLTVHGDSFQSYSLRTAGPVEDTTGLEALRESTLLPLVQAVLPGFVSATIATTADTATS
;
A
#
# COMPACT_ATOMS: atom_id res chain seq x y z
N SER A 1 51.10 -18.28 -14.06
CA SER A 1 51.69 -16.98 -13.65
C SER A 1 53.14 -17.21 -13.25
N GLU A 2 53.98 -16.17 -13.25
CA GLU A 2 55.42 -16.25 -12.87
C GLU A 2 55.66 -17.03 -11.57
N VAL A 3 54.78 -16.84 -10.58
CA VAL A 3 54.77 -17.55 -9.28
C VAL A 3 54.59 -19.08 -9.42
N GLU A 4 53.80 -19.55 -10.38
CA GLU A 4 53.62 -21.00 -10.60
C GLU A 4 54.87 -21.64 -11.19
N THR A 5 55.57 -20.90 -12.05
CA THR A 5 56.85 -21.32 -12.61
C THR A 5 57.91 -21.40 -11.51
N GLU A 6 57.95 -20.43 -10.61
CA GLU A 6 58.87 -20.43 -9.46
C GLU A 6 58.58 -21.57 -8.47
N LEU A 7 57.31 -21.81 -8.12
CA LEU A 7 56.92 -22.93 -7.25
C LEU A 7 57.25 -24.29 -7.88
N ALA A 8 57.11 -24.41 -9.21
CA ALA A 8 57.50 -25.62 -9.93
C ALA A 8 59.01 -25.84 -9.90
N LEU A 9 59.82 -24.79 -10.09
CA LEU A 9 61.28 -24.85 -9.98
C LEU A 9 61.72 -25.23 -8.55
N LEU A 10 61.08 -24.65 -7.53
CA LEU A 10 61.37 -24.96 -6.14
C LEU A 10 61.04 -26.41 -5.77
N ARG A 11 59.92 -26.95 -6.29
CA ARG A 11 59.55 -28.37 -6.16
C ARG A 11 60.56 -29.29 -6.81
N THR A 12 61.01 -28.95 -8.02
CA THR A 12 62.03 -29.73 -8.73
C THR A 12 63.33 -29.74 -7.93
N PHE A 13 63.82 -28.56 -7.51
CA PHE A 13 65.02 -28.44 -6.68
C PHE A 13 64.94 -29.25 -5.38
N ALA A 14 63.82 -29.15 -4.66
CA ALA A 14 63.64 -29.89 -3.41
C ALA A 14 63.71 -31.42 -3.63
N ASN A 15 63.18 -31.91 -4.76
CA ASN A 15 63.15 -33.35 -5.04
C ASN A 15 64.44 -33.90 -5.65
N THR A 16 65.21 -33.09 -6.38
CA THR A 16 66.44 -33.52 -7.04
C THR A 16 67.69 -33.28 -6.20
N SER A 17 67.69 -32.24 -5.36
CA SER A 17 68.90 -31.69 -4.77
C SER A 17 68.93 -31.76 -3.24
N LEU A 18 67.80 -32.00 -2.59
CA LEU A 18 67.73 -32.14 -1.14
C LEU A 18 67.50 -33.60 -0.73
N ARG A 19 68.16 -34.02 0.35
CA ARG A 19 67.98 -35.37 0.90
C ARG A 19 66.63 -35.45 1.61
N LYS A 20 65.79 -36.40 1.20
CA LYS A 20 64.52 -36.69 1.88
C LYS A 20 64.75 -36.99 3.36
N GLY A 21 63.90 -36.41 4.22
CA GLY A 21 64.03 -36.50 5.69
C GLY A 21 65.09 -35.59 6.30
N SER A 22 65.75 -34.73 5.51
CA SER A 22 66.56 -33.64 6.07
C SER A 22 65.65 -32.50 6.52
N PHE A 23 66.07 -31.79 7.57
CA PHE A 23 65.36 -30.62 8.08
C PHE A 23 65.07 -29.57 6.99
N ILE A 24 66.03 -29.36 6.07
CA ILE A 24 65.88 -28.40 4.96
C ILE A 24 64.82 -28.90 3.96
N TYR A 25 64.81 -30.19 3.63
CA TYR A 25 63.79 -30.78 2.75
C TYR A 25 62.38 -30.61 3.32
N GLU A 26 62.21 -30.92 4.62
CA GLU A 26 60.93 -30.77 5.31
C GLU A 26 60.48 -29.31 5.34
N LYS A 27 61.39 -28.37 5.63
CA LYS A 27 61.05 -26.94 5.68
C LYS A 27 60.64 -26.39 4.31
N VAL A 28 61.29 -26.82 3.23
CA VAL A 28 60.91 -26.41 1.88
C VAL A 28 59.55 -27.00 1.50
N HIS A 29 59.27 -28.25 1.87
CA HIS A 29 57.96 -28.86 1.65
C HIS A 29 56.82 -28.18 2.43
N ASP A 30 57.09 -27.77 3.68
CA ASP A 30 56.13 -27.01 4.48
C ASP A 30 55.79 -25.66 3.84
N LEU A 31 56.81 -24.95 3.32
CA LEU A 31 56.62 -23.68 2.62
C LEU A 31 55.83 -23.86 1.32
N LEU A 32 56.09 -24.93 0.56
CA LEU A 32 55.32 -25.28 -0.63
C LEU A 32 53.85 -25.56 -0.28
N ALA A 33 53.59 -26.34 0.77
CA ALA A 33 52.25 -26.62 1.25
C ALA A 33 51.54 -25.37 1.79
N GLN A 34 52.27 -24.43 2.39
CA GLN A 34 51.74 -23.13 2.80
C GLN A 34 51.37 -22.26 1.58
N ALA A 35 52.22 -22.22 0.54
CA ALA A 35 51.93 -21.50 -0.69
C ALA A 35 50.69 -22.08 -1.42
N ASP A 36 50.53 -23.40 -1.46
CA ASP A 36 49.37 -24.04 -2.05
C ASP A 36 48.07 -23.74 -1.29
N ARG A 37 48.13 -23.72 0.05
CA ARG A 37 46.99 -23.34 0.90
C ARG A 37 46.58 -21.88 0.68
N GLU A 38 47.54 -20.97 0.57
CA GLU A 38 47.24 -19.56 0.32
C GLU A 38 46.69 -19.34 -1.10
N LYS A 39 47.20 -20.09 -2.09
CA LYS A 39 46.64 -20.10 -3.44
C LYS A 39 45.19 -20.58 -3.45
N ALA A 40 44.87 -21.66 -2.73
CA ALA A 40 43.50 -22.14 -2.59
C ALA A 40 42.59 -21.11 -1.90
N ARG A 41 43.09 -20.43 -0.85
CA ARG A 41 42.37 -19.35 -0.16
C ARG A 41 42.05 -18.20 -1.12
N LEU A 42 43.04 -17.76 -1.91
CA LEU A 42 42.85 -16.70 -2.90
C LEU A 42 41.89 -17.11 -4.02
N ALA A 43 41.94 -18.37 -4.47
CA ALA A 43 41.00 -18.88 -5.48
C ALA A 43 39.55 -18.90 -4.96
N VAL A 44 39.33 -19.28 -3.70
CA VAL A 44 38.00 -19.23 -3.06
C VAL A 44 37.53 -17.78 -2.89
N MET A 45 38.42 -16.86 -2.51
CA MET A 45 38.09 -15.43 -2.44
C MET A 45 37.75 -14.82 -3.81
N ALA A 46 38.44 -15.23 -4.87
CA ALA A 46 38.17 -14.80 -6.24
C ALA A 46 36.86 -15.40 -6.78
N ALA A 47 36.55 -16.66 -6.45
CA ALA A 47 35.28 -17.31 -6.84
C ALA A 47 34.06 -16.70 -6.12
N ALA A 48 34.23 -16.15 -4.92
CA ALA A 48 33.20 -15.37 -4.23
C ALA A 48 33.02 -13.95 -4.81
N GLN A 49 33.89 -13.53 -5.73
CA GLN A 49 33.88 -12.24 -6.43
C GLN A 49 33.56 -12.39 -7.92
N THR A 50 32.69 -13.33 -8.30
CA THR A 50 32.00 -13.18 -9.59
C THR A 50 31.28 -11.85 -9.57
N PRO A 51 31.59 -10.91 -10.49
CA PRO A 51 30.91 -9.63 -10.53
C PRO A 51 29.44 -9.92 -10.82
N SER A 52 28.58 -9.80 -9.81
CA SER A 52 27.14 -9.89 -10.03
C SER A 52 26.75 -8.79 -11.01
N ASP A 53 26.04 -9.14 -12.07
CA ASP A 53 25.48 -8.18 -13.03
C ASP A 53 24.30 -7.39 -12.43
N SER A 54 23.95 -7.64 -11.17
CA SER A 54 22.92 -6.91 -10.42
C SER A 54 23.47 -6.32 -9.12
N ILE A 55 22.75 -5.30 -8.63
CA ILE A 55 22.84 -4.84 -7.25
C ILE A 55 21.47 -4.99 -6.59
N THR A 56 21.47 -5.30 -5.29
CA THR A 56 20.27 -5.32 -4.46
C THR A 56 20.18 -3.99 -3.71
N LEU A 57 19.06 -3.30 -3.80
CA LEU A 57 18.78 -2.07 -3.06
C LEU A 57 17.70 -2.32 -2.01
N ARG A 58 17.81 -1.66 -0.86
CA ARG A 58 16.74 -1.60 0.15
C ARG A 58 15.92 -0.34 -0.09
N VAL A 59 14.67 -0.52 -0.49
CA VAL A 59 13.74 0.55 -0.84
C VAL A 59 12.82 0.80 0.34
N ARG A 60 12.85 2.01 0.89
CA ARG A 60 11.87 2.49 1.86
C ARG A 60 10.95 3.46 1.18
N ILE A 61 9.68 3.11 1.07
CA ILE A 61 8.66 3.95 0.44
C ILE A 61 8.07 4.85 1.54
N ASN A 62 8.14 6.15 1.32
CA ASN A 62 7.62 7.16 2.23
C ASN A 62 6.25 7.62 1.74
N ILE A 63 5.21 6.86 2.11
CA ILE A 63 3.80 7.20 1.86
C ILE A 63 3.11 7.31 3.23
N THR A 64 2.19 8.25 3.38
CA THR A 64 1.42 8.41 4.61
C THR A 64 0.73 7.10 4.99
N GLY A 65 1.09 6.52 6.13
CA GLY A 65 0.52 5.25 6.63
C GLY A 65 1.23 3.98 6.14
N PHE A 66 2.26 4.07 5.29
CA PHE A 66 3.02 2.91 4.82
C PHE A 66 4.52 3.17 4.97
N ASN A 67 5.19 2.39 5.82
CA ASN A 67 6.62 2.56 6.13
C ASN A 67 7.37 1.21 6.12
N ASP A 68 7.04 0.36 5.15
CA ASP A 68 7.69 -0.93 4.99
C ASP A 68 8.91 -0.86 4.06
N ALA A 69 10.00 -1.51 4.46
CA ALA A 69 11.19 -1.63 3.65
C ALA A 69 11.10 -2.88 2.76
N ARG A 70 11.31 -2.73 1.46
CA ARG A 70 11.36 -3.82 0.49
C ARG A 70 12.74 -3.92 -0.14
N THR A 71 13.11 -5.10 -0.63
CA THR A 71 14.32 -5.30 -1.42
C THR A 71 13.99 -5.29 -2.89
N LEU A 72 14.79 -4.57 -3.68
CA LEU A 72 14.67 -4.48 -5.12
C LEU A 72 16.01 -4.87 -5.76
N GLU A 73 15.99 -5.80 -6.69
CA GLU A 73 17.16 -6.20 -7.46
C GLU A 73 17.17 -5.48 -8.81
N ILE A 74 18.30 -4.85 -9.14
CA ILE A 74 18.45 -4.05 -10.36
C ILE A 74 19.73 -4.43 -11.07
N LYS A 75 19.66 -4.61 -12.39
CA LYS A 75 20.83 -4.86 -13.22
C LYS A 75 21.75 -3.64 -13.24
N LYS A 76 23.04 -3.89 -13.05
CA LYS A 76 24.11 -2.95 -13.37
C LYS A 76 23.96 -2.47 -14.82
N GLY A 77 24.13 -1.19 -15.05
CA GLY A 77 23.91 -0.50 -16.32
C GLY A 77 22.47 -0.03 -16.57
N SER A 78 21.51 -0.41 -15.72
CA SER A 78 20.13 0.12 -15.83
C SER A 78 20.12 1.63 -15.61
N SER A 79 19.17 2.34 -16.23
CA SER A 79 18.97 3.77 -16.01
C SER A 79 18.15 4.07 -14.75
N LEU A 80 18.18 5.33 -14.30
CA LEU A 80 17.27 5.84 -13.26
C LEU A 80 15.80 5.71 -13.67
N GLU A 81 15.46 5.85 -14.95
CA GLU A 81 14.11 5.58 -15.46
C GLU A 81 13.66 4.12 -15.26
N SER A 82 14.56 3.17 -15.46
CA SER A 82 14.28 1.76 -15.21
C SER A 82 14.08 1.49 -13.72
N LEU A 83 14.91 2.10 -12.86
CA LEU A 83 14.70 2.09 -11.41
C LEU A 83 13.33 2.67 -11.04
N LYS A 84 12.94 3.82 -11.61
CA LYS A 84 11.63 4.43 -11.38
C LYS A 84 10.50 3.45 -11.71
N ARG A 85 10.55 2.84 -12.90
CA ARG A 85 9.55 1.84 -13.32
C ARG A 85 9.46 0.65 -12.38
N SER A 86 10.61 0.16 -11.89
CA SER A 86 10.64 -0.92 -10.91
C SER A 86 10.05 -0.51 -9.55
N ILE A 87 10.29 0.73 -9.10
CA ILE A 87 9.69 1.27 -7.88
C ILE A 87 8.18 1.47 -8.05
N ASP A 88 7.74 2.08 -9.15
CA ASP A 88 6.32 2.31 -9.44
C ASP A 88 5.55 0.96 -9.49
N ALA A 89 6.15 -0.08 -10.06
CA ALA A 89 5.61 -1.44 -10.03
C ALA A 89 5.52 -2.03 -8.61
N LEU A 90 6.43 -1.66 -7.70
CA LEU A 90 6.39 -2.06 -6.29
C LEU A 90 5.31 -1.32 -5.49
N THR A 91 5.04 -0.05 -5.83
CA THR A 91 4.05 0.81 -5.14
C THR A 91 2.62 0.61 -5.64
N GLY A 92 2.43 0.07 -6.84
CA GLY A 92 1.12 -0.12 -7.47
C GLY A 92 0.62 1.11 -8.23
N THR A 93 -0.56 1.00 -8.82
CA THR A 93 -1.12 1.96 -9.82
C THR A 93 -1.58 3.30 -9.25
N GLY A 94 -1.65 3.47 -7.92
CA GLY A 94 -2.12 4.70 -7.28
C GLY A 94 -1.04 5.74 -6.97
N TYR A 95 0.24 5.40 -7.19
CA TYR A 95 1.35 6.24 -6.79
C TYR A 95 2.34 6.44 -7.93
N SER A 96 2.90 7.64 -8.03
CA SER A 96 4.06 7.91 -8.87
C SER A 96 5.23 8.30 -8.00
N THR A 97 6.38 7.67 -8.24
CA THR A 97 7.65 8.11 -7.67
C THR A 97 7.96 9.54 -8.10
N GLU A 98 8.11 10.45 -7.14
CA GLU A 98 8.54 11.83 -7.40
C GLU A 98 10.03 12.00 -7.16
N ARG A 99 10.55 11.38 -6.10
CA ARG A 99 11.93 11.58 -5.68
C ARG A 99 12.49 10.30 -5.09
N VAL A 100 13.74 9.99 -5.46
CA VAL A 100 14.54 8.94 -4.84
C VAL A 100 15.72 9.59 -4.14
N LEU A 101 15.92 9.25 -2.87
CA LEU A 101 17.02 9.72 -2.01
C LEU A 101 17.90 8.54 -1.62
N LEU A 102 19.17 8.57 -1.99
CA LEU A 102 20.16 7.62 -1.50
C LEU A 102 20.61 8.02 -0.10
N LYS A 103 20.21 7.23 0.91
CA LYS A 103 20.39 7.56 2.32
C LYS A 103 21.86 7.72 2.72
N ARG A 104 22.74 6.90 2.17
CA ARG A 104 24.18 6.91 2.48
C ARG A 104 24.87 8.22 2.10
N THR A 105 24.51 8.80 0.96
CA THR A 105 25.18 10.00 0.42
C THR A 105 24.33 11.26 0.54
N GLY A 106 23.03 11.13 0.82
CA GLY A 106 22.07 12.22 0.76
C GLY A 106 21.74 12.71 -0.65
N LYS A 107 22.29 12.06 -1.70
CA LYS A 107 21.99 12.42 -3.09
C LYS A 107 20.54 12.09 -3.41
N ALA A 108 19.85 13.01 -4.08
CA ALA A 108 18.48 12.82 -4.48
C ALA A 108 18.27 13.09 -5.97
N TRP A 109 17.34 12.34 -6.55
CA TRP A 109 16.93 12.45 -7.94
C TRP A 109 15.41 12.63 -7.98
N GLY A 110 14.95 13.77 -8.50
CA GLY A 110 13.54 14.01 -8.86
C GLY A 110 13.31 14.00 -10.37
N THR A 111 14.37 14.11 -11.15
CA THR A 111 14.38 13.87 -12.60
C THR A 111 15.02 12.52 -12.87
N PHE A 112 14.24 11.61 -13.45
CA PHE A 112 14.68 10.28 -13.84
C PHE A 112 15.18 10.35 -15.27
N ASP A 113 16.48 10.60 -15.41
CA ASP A 113 17.17 10.70 -16.70
C ASP A 113 17.80 9.35 -17.09
N SER A 114 18.50 9.35 -18.23
CA SER A 114 19.18 8.16 -18.75
C SER A 114 20.47 7.80 -18.02
N LYS A 115 20.82 8.45 -16.89
CA LYS A 115 22.02 8.10 -16.13
C LYS A 115 21.91 6.69 -15.58
N SER A 116 23.01 5.96 -15.64
CA SER A 116 23.05 4.60 -15.11
C SER A 116 23.10 4.60 -13.57
N ILE A 117 22.70 3.48 -12.98
CA ILE A 117 22.80 3.24 -11.54
C ILE A 117 24.25 3.39 -11.03
N GLU A 118 25.27 3.00 -11.81
CA GLU A 118 26.67 3.21 -11.44
C GLU A 118 27.06 4.68 -11.44
N GLN A 119 26.59 5.45 -12.43
CA GLN A 119 26.83 6.90 -12.50
C GLN A 119 26.18 7.64 -11.33
N CYS A 120 25.17 7.03 -10.71
CA CYS A 120 24.52 7.52 -9.50
C CYS A 120 25.20 7.06 -8.20
N GLU A 121 26.34 6.37 -8.29
CA GLU A 121 27.13 5.84 -7.17
C GLU A 121 26.35 4.91 -6.23
N MET A 122 25.29 4.28 -6.73
CA MET A 122 24.52 3.30 -5.98
C MET A 122 25.29 1.98 -5.89
N LYS A 123 25.34 1.39 -4.70
CA LYS A 123 26.08 0.16 -4.40
C LYS A 123 25.14 -0.92 -3.91
N ASN A 124 25.62 -2.16 -3.94
CA ASN A 124 24.90 -3.28 -3.37
C ASN A 124 24.57 -3.03 -1.88
N ASN A 125 23.34 -3.35 -1.50
CA ASN A 125 22.73 -3.15 -0.18
C ASN A 125 22.54 -1.69 0.27
N ASP A 126 22.71 -0.71 -0.61
CA ASP A 126 22.38 0.68 -0.34
C ASP A 126 20.87 0.82 -0.03
N GLU A 127 20.55 1.75 0.88
CA GLU A 127 19.17 2.09 1.22
C GLU A 127 18.75 3.36 0.46
N ILE A 128 17.64 3.26 -0.27
CA ILE A 128 16.99 4.40 -0.92
C ILE A 128 15.65 4.70 -0.25
N VAL A 129 15.38 5.98 -0.04
CA VAL A 129 14.10 6.50 0.43
C VAL A 129 13.37 7.07 -0.78
N VAL A 130 12.13 6.65 -1.00
CA VAL A 130 11.33 7.04 -2.15
C VAL A 130 10.17 7.88 -1.65
N ASP A 131 10.10 9.13 -2.09
CA ASP A 131 8.93 9.97 -1.92
C ASP A 131 8.02 9.76 -3.13
N CYS A 132 6.78 9.32 -2.86
CA CYS A 132 5.77 9.09 -3.88
C CYS A 132 4.64 10.10 -3.74
N LYS A 133 4.10 10.54 -4.87
CA LYS A 133 2.87 11.29 -4.93
C LYS A 133 1.70 10.36 -5.20
N ASN A 134 0.62 10.52 -4.45
CA ASN A 134 -0.63 9.85 -4.73
C ASN A 134 -1.24 10.49 -5.98
N LEU A 135 -1.33 9.71 -7.07
CA LEU A 135 -1.89 10.18 -8.34
C LEU A 135 -3.38 10.51 -8.24
N ASN A 136 -4.05 10.02 -7.20
CA ASN A 136 -5.46 10.23 -6.93
C ASN A 136 -5.73 11.50 -6.11
N GLU A 137 -4.73 12.28 -5.69
CA GLU A 137 -4.95 13.53 -4.93
C GLU A 137 -5.79 14.58 -5.70
N ASN A 138 -5.87 14.48 -7.03
CA ASN A 138 -6.67 15.38 -7.88
C ASN A 138 -7.96 14.75 -8.44
N LEU A 139 -8.17 13.45 -8.24
CA LEU A 139 -9.42 12.78 -8.57
C LEU A 139 -10.23 12.77 -7.29
N ASN A 140 -11.40 13.39 -7.25
CA ASN A 140 -12.31 13.14 -6.13
C ASN A 140 -12.65 11.65 -6.18
N PRO A 141 -12.09 10.80 -5.31
CA PRO A 141 -12.28 9.36 -5.44
C PRO A 141 -13.78 9.08 -5.33
N THR A 142 -14.31 8.20 -6.18
CA THR A 142 -15.72 7.81 -6.20
C THR A 142 -15.86 6.37 -5.72
N GLY A 143 -17.00 6.04 -5.12
CA GLY A 143 -17.25 4.70 -4.59
C GLY A 143 -16.18 4.19 -3.65
N LEU A 144 -15.84 2.92 -3.82
CA LEU A 144 -14.99 2.19 -2.89
C LEU A 144 -13.54 2.70 -2.85
N GLU A 145 -13.08 3.40 -3.90
CA GLU A 145 -11.74 4.01 -3.93
C GLU A 145 -11.55 5.08 -2.85
N ARG A 146 -12.65 5.64 -2.33
CA ARG A 146 -12.62 6.58 -1.20
C ARG A 146 -12.03 5.97 0.06
N ILE A 147 -12.20 4.66 0.27
CA ILE A 147 -11.75 3.96 1.48
C ILE A 147 -10.22 3.96 1.55
N PRO A 148 -9.47 3.36 0.60
CA PRO A 148 -8.01 3.41 0.63
C PRO A 148 -7.48 4.84 0.49
N ALA A 149 -8.13 5.71 -0.29
CA ALA A 149 -7.73 7.11 -0.43
C ALA A 149 -7.85 7.91 0.89
N SER A 150 -8.75 7.51 1.78
CA SER A 150 -8.90 8.14 3.11
C SER A 150 -7.79 7.78 4.11
N GLY A 151 -6.99 6.74 3.81
CA GLY A 151 -6.01 6.18 4.75
C GLY A 151 -6.62 5.44 5.95
N LEU A 152 -7.95 5.26 5.98
CA LEU A 152 -8.60 4.47 7.02
C LEU A 152 -8.39 2.97 6.77
N VAL A 153 -7.89 2.29 7.80
CA VAL A 153 -7.70 0.83 7.77
C VAL A 153 -8.73 0.18 8.71
N PRO A 154 -9.76 -0.48 8.15
CA PRO A 154 -10.77 -1.17 8.97
C PRO A 154 -10.12 -2.31 9.76
N GLN A 155 -10.51 -2.44 11.03
CA GLN A 155 -9.99 -3.47 11.94
C GLN A 155 -10.90 -4.69 12.06
N SER A 156 -12.08 -4.66 11.45
CA SER A 156 -13.06 -5.75 11.44
C SER A 156 -13.90 -5.73 10.18
N THR A 157 -14.57 -6.85 9.91
CA THR A 157 -15.55 -6.97 8.81
C THR A 157 -16.66 -5.93 8.97
N PHE A 158 -17.16 -5.72 10.18
CA PHE A 158 -18.15 -4.70 10.48
C PHE A 158 -17.66 -3.29 10.09
N GLN A 159 -16.44 -2.93 10.47
CA GLN A 159 -15.87 -1.62 10.11
C GLN A 159 -15.72 -1.49 8.59
N PHE A 160 -15.25 -2.52 7.89
CA PHE A 160 -15.14 -2.50 6.44
C PHE A 160 -16.50 -2.31 5.76
N LEU A 161 -17.54 -3.01 6.21
CA LEU A 161 -18.90 -2.85 5.71
C LEU A 161 -19.46 -1.46 6.00
N ALA A 162 -19.16 -0.89 7.17
CA ALA A 162 -19.57 0.47 7.51
C ALA A 162 -18.91 1.52 6.60
N LEU A 163 -17.61 1.38 6.31
CA LEU A 163 -16.90 2.24 5.36
C LEU A 163 -17.46 2.10 3.93
N THR A 164 -17.83 0.87 3.53
CA THR A 164 -18.42 0.56 2.23
C THR A 164 -19.79 1.23 2.07
N LEU A 165 -20.69 1.06 3.03
CA LEU A 165 -22.01 1.71 3.01
C LEU A 165 -21.89 3.23 3.03
N HIS A 166 -20.94 3.76 3.79
CA HIS A 166 -20.64 5.19 3.80
C HIS A 166 -20.19 5.69 2.43
N ALA A 167 -19.28 4.99 1.76
CA ALA A 167 -18.82 5.34 0.41
C ALA A 167 -19.99 5.40 -0.58
N TYR A 168 -20.86 4.39 -0.56
CA TYR A 168 -22.04 4.35 -1.42
C TYR A 168 -23.06 5.46 -1.11
N MET A 169 -23.26 5.84 0.16
CA MET A 169 -24.08 7.00 0.50
C MET A 169 -23.57 8.27 -0.19
N LEU A 170 -22.26 8.48 -0.23
CA LEU A 170 -21.67 9.65 -0.91
C LEU A 170 -21.90 9.62 -2.42
N ASP A 171 -21.84 8.44 -3.04
CA ASP A 171 -22.12 8.28 -4.48
C ASP A 171 -23.58 8.57 -4.83
N GLU A 172 -24.51 8.25 -3.93
CA GLU A 172 -25.93 8.62 -4.06
C GLU A 172 -26.18 10.12 -3.81
N GLY A 173 -25.13 10.93 -3.62
CA GLY A 173 -25.23 12.39 -3.49
C GLY A 173 -25.52 12.88 -2.08
N PHE A 174 -25.36 12.03 -1.07
CA PHE A 174 -25.37 12.46 0.32
C PHE A 174 -24.05 13.16 0.68
N VAL A 175 -24.13 14.16 1.57
CA VAL A 175 -22.97 14.89 2.08
C VAL A 175 -22.89 14.64 3.58
N ALA A 176 -21.77 14.08 4.03
CA ALA A 176 -21.56 13.80 5.45
C ALA A 176 -21.42 15.08 6.29
N VAL A 177 -22.04 15.07 7.46
CA VAL A 177 -22.02 16.18 8.42
C VAL A 177 -21.61 15.68 9.79
N ALA A 178 -20.95 16.54 10.57
CA ALA A 178 -20.62 16.30 11.96
C ALA A 178 -21.37 17.30 12.86
N GLU A 179 -21.74 16.84 14.05
CA GLU A 179 -22.15 17.71 15.14
C GLU A 179 -20.93 18.46 15.66
N LEU A 180 -21.05 19.78 15.73
CA LEU A 180 -20.09 20.59 16.46
C LEU A 180 -20.50 20.62 17.93
N PRO A 181 -19.56 20.43 18.87
CA PRO A 181 -19.85 20.58 20.28
C PRO A 181 -20.42 21.98 20.53
N ASN A 182 -21.56 22.02 21.21
CA ASN A 182 -22.26 23.26 21.48
C ASN A 182 -21.41 24.20 22.35
N ALA A 183 -21.34 25.46 21.93
CA ALA A 183 -20.79 26.53 22.76
C ALA A 183 -21.73 26.94 23.92
N MET A 184 -23.03 26.63 23.81
CA MET A 184 -24.04 26.96 24.83
C MET A 184 -24.90 25.75 25.21
N PRO A 185 -24.96 25.38 26.51
CA PRO A 185 -25.87 24.35 27.02
C PRO A 185 -27.34 24.68 26.71
N GLY A 186 -28.15 23.68 26.35
CA GLY A 186 -29.59 23.82 26.10
C GLY A 186 -30.01 24.10 24.65
N PHE A 187 -29.06 24.34 23.74
CA PHE A 187 -29.32 24.43 22.30
C PHE A 187 -29.05 23.10 21.59
N ALA A 188 -29.73 22.87 20.46
CA ALA A 188 -29.42 21.72 19.61
C ALA A 188 -28.02 21.90 18.97
N PRO A 189 -27.20 20.83 18.88
CA PRO A 189 -25.91 20.85 18.19
C PRO A 189 -26.00 21.42 16.79
N SER A 190 -25.10 22.35 16.45
CA SER A 190 -24.99 22.83 15.07
C SER A 190 -24.35 21.75 14.18
N LEU A 191 -24.92 21.54 13.00
CA LEU A 191 -24.42 20.56 12.03
C LEU A 191 -23.60 21.24 10.94
N LYS A 192 -22.34 20.84 10.80
CA LYS A 192 -21.42 21.34 9.77
C LYS A 192 -21.02 20.22 8.81
N GLU A 193 -20.93 20.54 7.53
CA GLU A 193 -20.37 19.62 6.54
C GLU A 193 -18.92 19.29 6.86
N LEU A 194 -18.53 18.04 6.61
CA LEU A 194 -17.15 17.65 6.79
C LEU A 194 -16.24 18.44 5.84
N PRO A 195 -15.02 18.82 6.27
CA PRO A 195 -14.06 19.48 5.39
C PRO A 195 -13.79 18.66 4.13
N LYS A 196 -13.45 19.35 3.02
CA LYS A 196 -13.00 18.68 1.80
C LYS A 196 -11.78 17.81 2.10
N GLY A 197 -11.83 16.55 1.68
CA GLY A 197 -10.78 15.55 1.96
C GLY A 197 -10.99 14.75 3.24
N THR A 198 -11.94 15.13 4.10
CA THR A 198 -12.32 14.32 5.26
C THR A 198 -13.39 13.31 4.87
N PHE A 199 -13.06 12.02 4.91
CA PHE A 199 -14.00 10.94 4.59
C PHE A 199 -15.01 10.73 5.74
N LEU A 200 -14.52 10.54 6.97
CA LEU A 200 -15.34 10.37 8.17
C LEU A 200 -14.86 11.27 9.33
N PRO A 201 -15.71 11.56 10.33
CA PRO A 201 -15.29 12.25 11.55
C PRO A 201 -14.20 11.48 12.30
N ASN A 202 -13.28 12.18 12.98
CA ASN A 202 -12.14 11.55 13.69
C ASN A 202 -12.51 10.48 14.73
N ASN A 203 -13.75 10.45 15.20
CA ASN A 203 -14.26 9.51 16.21
C ASN A 203 -15.35 8.57 15.66
N TRP A 204 -15.40 8.35 14.34
CA TRP A 204 -16.42 7.51 13.70
C TRP A 204 -16.47 6.06 14.24
N ASN A 205 -15.34 5.55 14.73
CA ASN A 205 -15.18 4.21 15.29
C ASN A 205 -15.01 4.22 16.83
N GLY A 206 -15.44 5.30 17.51
CA GLY A 206 -15.34 5.41 18.97
C GLY A 206 -16.13 4.33 19.73
N ASN A 207 -17.14 3.74 19.09
CA ASN A 207 -17.79 2.52 19.54
C ASN A 207 -17.47 1.38 18.53
N PRO A 208 -16.82 0.29 18.95
CA PRO A 208 -16.43 -0.79 18.03
C PRO A 208 -17.62 -1.54 17.42
N THR A 209 -18.78 -1.55 18.09
CA THR A 209 -19.98 -2.29 17.66
C THR A 209 -21.07 -1.38 17.08
N ALA A 210 -20.84 -0.07 17.02
CA ALA A 210 -21.81 0.87 16.48
C ALA A 210 -21.14 2.02 15.73
N VAL A 211 -21.56 2.23 14.48
CA VAL A 211 -21.14 3.37 13.68
C VAL A 211 -22.37 4.20 13.34
N SER A 212 -22.27 5.51 13.57
CA SER A 212 -23.34 6.43 13.19
C SER A 212 -22.78 7.62 12.41
N VAL A 213 -23.37 7.87 11.25
CA VAL A 213 -22.97 8.95 10.35
C VAL A 213 -24.21 9.73 9.96
N MET A 214 -24.10 11.06 10.03
CA MET A 214 -25.17 11.96 9.60
C MET A 214 -24.87 12.55 8.24
N TYR A 215 -25.93 12.83 7.49
CA TYR A 215 -25.87 13.32 6.13
C TYR A 215 -26.91 14.40 5.85
N LYS A 216 -26.61 15.23 4.86
CA LYS A 216 -27.57 16.06 4.13
C LYS A 216 -27.72 15.52 2.72
N HIS A 217 -28.87 15.80 2.09
CA HIS A 217 -29.08 15.45 0.70
C HIS A 217 -29.73 16.60 -0.07
N LYS A 218 -29.22 16.91 -1.27
CA LYS A 218 -29.64 18.06 -2.09
C LYS A 218 -31.14 18.04 -2.45
N SER A 219 -31.74 16.85 -2.59
CA SER A 219 -33.16 16.73 -2.94
C SER A 219 -34.12 17.01 -1.78
N LYS A 220 -33.61 17.07 -0.54
CA LYS A 220 -34.40 17.35 0.68
C LYS A 220 -33.68 18.38 1.55
N PRO A 221 -33.63 19.65 1.12
CA PRO A 221 -32.97 20.71 1.89
C PRO A 221 -33.61 20.85 3.28
N GLY A 222 -32.78 21.07 4.30
CA GLY A 222 -33.22 21.21 5.69
C GLY A 222 -33.57 19.90 6.41
N LYS A 223 -33.49 18.74 5.73
CA LYS A 223 -33.61 17.42 6.37
C LYS A 223 -32.23 16.81 6.63
N ILE A 224 -32.13 16.08 7.73
CA ILE A 224 -30.93 15.34 8.11
C ILE A 224 -31.24 13.86 7.99
N PHE A 225 -30.28 13.09 7.50
CA PHE A 225 -30.36 11.64 7.43
C PHE A 225 -29.31 11.06 8.35
N GLN A 226 -29.64 10.04 9.13
CA GLN A 226 -28.70 9.33 9.98
C GLN A 226 -28.66 7.88 9.53
N LEU A 227 -27.48 7.43 9.11
CA LEU A 227 -27.19 6.02 8.95
C LEU A 227 -26.63 5.52 10.28
N MET A 228 -27.26 4.49 10.83
CA MET A 228 -26.82 3.80 12.04
C MET A 228 -26.57 2.34 11.67
N MET A 229 -25.37 1.87 11.99
CA MET A 229 -24.92 0.50 11.75
C MET A 229 -24.58 -0.10 13.10
N LEU A 230 -25.22 -1.19 13.45
CA LEU A 230 -25.06 -1.88 14.72
C LEU A 230 -24.62 -3.32 14.46
N GLU A 231 -23.48 -3.70 15.02
CA GLU A 231 -23.05 -5.10 15.05
C GLU A 231 -23.94 -5.86 16.04
N MET A 232 -24.69 -6.84 15.53
CA MET A 232 -25.60 -7.65 16.34
C MET A 232 -24.86 -8.91 16.83
N ASP A 233 -24.09 -9.53 15.94
CA ASP A 233 -23.18 -10.63 16.20
C ASP A 233 -22.05 -10.62 15.13
N PRO A 234 -21.01 -11.47 15.22
CA PRO A 234 -19.88 -11.45 14.28
C PRO A 234 -20.26 -11.67 12.81
N ALA A 235 -21.45 -12.24 12.55
CA ALA A 235 -21.97 -12.58 11.24
C ALA A 235 -23.12 -11.66 10.81
N THR A 236 -23.64 -10.77 11.66
CA THR A 236 -24.80 -9.94 11.33
C THR A 236 -24.66 -8.48 11.77
N MET A 237 -25.12 -7.59 10.90
CA MET A 237 -25.17 -6.15 11.12
C MET A 237 -26.57 -5.63 10.84
N MET A 238 -27.11 -4.83 11.74
CA MET A 238 -28.33 -4.07 11.51
C MET A 238 -27.98 -2.69 10.94
N VAL A 239 -28.53 -2.37 9.78
CA VAL A 239 -28.34 -1.08 9.10
C VAL A 239 -29.66 -0.34 9.12
N THR A 240 -29.67 0.86 9.70
CA THR A 240 -30.84 1.71 9.83
C THR A 240 -30.57 3.06 9.18
N LEU A 241 -31.45 3.48 8.27
CA LEU A 241 -31.43 4.83 7.72
C LEU A 241 -32.67 5.58 8.21
N ALA A 242 -32.44 6.67 8.94
CA ALA A 242 -33.50 7.50 9.50
C ALA A 242 -33.44 8.94 8.96
N GLN A 243 -34.56 9.49 8.54
CA GLN A 243 -34.68 10.92 8.27
C GLN A 243 -35.07 11.66 9.57
N LYS A 244 -34.14 12.44 10.11
CA LYS A 244 -34.34 13.34 11.24
C LYS A 244 -34.87 14.70 10.77
N GLY A 245 -36.06 15.09 11.25
CA GLY A 245 -36.65 16.41 11.02
C GLY A 245 -37.93 16.60 11.82
N GLY A 246 -38.09 17.77 12.44
CA GLY A 246 -39.00 18.05 13.56
C GLY A 246 -40.50 17.78 13.38
N GLU A 247 -41.12 17.73 14.56
CA GLU A 247 -42.53 17.67 14.99
C GLU A 247 -43.50 16.57 14.53
N SER A 248 -43.24 15.71 13.54
CA SER A 248 -44.17 14.56 13.42
C SER A 248 -43.70 13.28 12.77
N HIS A 249 -42.83 13.25 11.76
CA HIS A 249 -42.58 11.98 11.02
C HIS A 249 -41.10 11.69 10.81
N THR A 250 -40.52 10.92 11.75
CA THR A 250 -39.29 10.16 11.50
C THR A 250 -39.62 9.03 10.55
N ARG A 251 -39.02 9.02 9.36
CA ARG A 251 -39.02 7.83 8.50
C ARG A 251 -37.77 7.05 8.82
N GLU A 252 -37.95 5.84 9.29
CA GLU A 252 -36.88 4.93 9.68
C GLU A 252 -37.09 3.60 8.99
N VAL A 253 -36.01 3.08 8.43
CA VAL A 253 -36.01 1.78 7.75
C VAL A 253 -34.76 1.05 8.20
N SER A 254 -34.94 -0.20 8.63
CA SER A 254 -33.87 -1.06 9.11
C SER A 254 -33.81 -2.34 8.31
N LEU A 255 -32.61 -2.80 8.00
CA LEU A 255 -32.32 -4.07 7.34
C LEU A 255 -31.23 -4.81 8.11
N THR A 256 -31.32 -6.14 8.13
CA THR A 256 -30.26 -7.00 8.66
C THR A 256 -29.42 -7.51 7.50
N VAL A 257 -28.10 -7.33 7.60
CA VAL A 257 -27.10 -7.76 6.63
C VAL A 257 -26.29 -8.89 7.25
N HIS A 258 -26.13 -9.98 6.51
CA HIS A 258 -25.28 -11.10 6.91
C HIS A 258 -23.85 -10.88 6.40
N GLY A 259 -22.91 -10.64 7.33
CA GLY A 259 -21.48 -10.42 7.08
C GLY A 259 -20.74 -11.63 6.52
N ASP A 260 -21.27 -12.84 6.69
CA ASP A 260 -20.71 -14.08 6.16
C ASP A 260 -20.56 -14.06 4.63
N SER A 261 -21.47 -13.35 3.95
CA SER A 261 -21.40 -13.12 2.50
C SER A 261 -20.24 -12.21 2.07
N PHE A 262 -19.54 -11.57 3.03
CA PHE A 262 -18.51 -10.56 2.78
C PHE A 262 -17.18 -10.81 3.51
N GLN A 263 -17.04 -11.93 4.22
CA GLN A 263 -15.83 -12.23 5.02
C GLN A 263 -14.54 -12.28 4.18
N SER A 264 -14.62 -12.61 2.89
CA SER A 264 -13.47 -12.63 1.97
C SER A 264 -12.83 -11.26 1.73
N TYR A 265 -13.57 -10.16 1.94
CA TYR A 265 -13.12 -8.79 1.64
C TYR A 265 -12.45 -8.08 2.83
N SER A 266 -12.64 -8.61 4.05
CA SER A 266 -12.32 -7.96 5.34
C SER A 266 -10.82 -7.83 5.68
N LEU A 267 -9.93 -8.61 5.05
CA LEU A 267 -8.56 -8.80 5.55
C LEU A 267 -7.43 -8.55 4.53
N ARG A 268 -7.72 -8.15 3.28
CA ARG A 268 -6.71 -8.10 2.21
C ARG A 268 -6.43 -6.76 1.54
N THR A 269 -7.20 -5.70 1.76
CA THR A 269 -7.13 -4.54 0.85
C THR A 269 -6.46 -3.31 1.47
N ALA A 270 -5.13 -3.32 1.44
CA ALA A 270 -4.34 -2.10 1.18
C ALA A 270 -4.03 -1.93 -0.32
N GLY A 271 -4.65 -2.75 -1.19
CA GLY A 271 -4.51 -2.74 -2.65
C GLY A 271 -5.83 -2.52 -3.38
N PRO A 272 -5.81 -2.40 -4.72
CA PRO A 272 -7.01 -2.19 -5.54
C PRO A 272 -8.03 -3.33 -5.34
N VAL A 273 -9.31 -2.96 -5.23
CA VAL A 273 -10.43 -3.90 -5.04
C VAL A 273 -10.70 -4.61 -6.38
N GLU A 274 -10.09 -5.78 -6.61
CA GLU A 274 -10.17 -6.50 -7.90
C GLU A 274 -11.50 -7.25 -8.13
N ASP A 275 -12.33 -7.42 -7.09
CA ASP A 275 -13.65 -8.05 -7.20
C ASP A 275 -14.68 -7.24 -6.40
N THR A 276 -15.55 -6.51 -7.11
CA THR A 276 -16.60 -5.66 -6.53
C THR A 276 -17.98 -6.31 -6.58
N THR A 277 -18.14 -7.50 -7.18
CA THR A 277 -19.47 -8.09 -7.43
C THR A 277 -20.27 -8.32 -6.15
N GLY A 278 -19.62 -8.82 -5.09
CA GLY A 278 -20.24 -8.93 -3.77
C GLY A 278 -20.63 -7.56 -3.18
N LEU A 279 -19.75 -6.56 -3.28
CA LEU A 279 -19.99 -5.24 -2.70
C LEU A 279 -21.08 -4.45 -3.44
N GLU A 280 -21.20 -4.62 -4.75
CA GLU A 280 -22.35 -4.09 -5.50
C GLU A 280 -23.65 -4.79 -5.08
N ALA A 281 -23.63 -6.10 -4.80
CA ALA A 281 -24.80 -6.77 -4.24
C ALA A 281 -25.20 -6.19 -2.87
N LEU A 282 -24.25 -5.78 -2.02
CA LEU A 282 -24.55 -5.06 -0.78
C LEU A 282 -25.26 -3.73 -1.06
N ARG A 283 -24.78 -2.98 -2.05
CA ARG A 283 -25.40 -1.72 -2.46
C ARG A 283 -26.83 -1.94 -2.97
N GLU A 284 -27.02 -2.88 -3.88
CA GLU A 284 -28.32 -3.15 -4.50
C GLU A 284 -29.35 -3.75 -3.53
N SER A 285 -28.92 -4.68 -2.68
CA SER A 285 -29.82 -5.40 -1.76
C SER A 285 -30.08 -4.67 -0.45
N THR A 286 -29.18 -3.77 -0.03
CA THR A 286 -29.28 -3.09 1.27
C THR A 286 -29.45 -1.59 1.12
N LEU A 287 -28.51 -0.91 0.46
CA LEU A 287 -28.50 0.55 0.46
C LEU A 287 -29.63 1.15 -0.39
N LEU A 288 -29.79 0.69 -1.63
CA LEU A 288 -30.81 1.24 -2.53
C LEU A 288 -32.23 1.13 -1.95
N PRO A 289 -32.65 -0.01 -1.37
CA PRO A 289 -33.95 -0.11 -0.70
C PRO A 289 -34.12 0.88 0.45
N LEU A 290 -33.09 1.07 1.29
CA LEU A 290 -33.13 2.04 2.39
C LEU A 290 -33.30 3.46 1.85
N VAL A 291 -32.50 3.84 0.85
CA VAL A 291 -32.55 5.18 0.26
C VAL A 291 -33.89 5.43 -0.42
N GLN A 292 -34.41 4.47 -1.20
CA GLN A 292 -35.70 4.60 -1.88
C GLN A 292 -36.87 4.74 -0.90
N ALA A 293 -36.84 4.00 0.21
CA ALA A 293 -37.88 4.05 1.22
C ALA A 293 -37.88 5.40 1.97
N VAL A 294 -36.71 5.96 2.25
CA VAL A 294 -36.58 7.26 2.93
C VAL A 294 -36.75 8.44 1.96
N LEU A 295 -36.36 8.27 0.69
CA LEU A 295 -36.49 9.25 -0.40
C LEU A 295 -37.33 8.67 -1.56
N PRO A 296 -38.67 8.64 -1.45
CA PRO A 296 -39.51 8.16 -2.56
C PRO A 296 -39.30 9.01 -3.83
N GLY A 297 -39.13 8.33 -4.96
CA GLY A 297 -38.82 8.97 -6.25
C GLY A 297 -37.34 9.26 -6.48
N PHE A 298 -36.45 8.79 -5.58
CA PHE A 298 -35.01 8.80 -5.82
C PHE A 298 -34.65 7.88 -6.98
N VAL A 299 -33.92 8.42 -7.96
CA VAL A 299 -33.31 7.66 -9.06
C VAL A 299 -31.81 7.64 -8.78
N SER A 300 -31.24 6.44 -8.62
CA SER A 300 -29.81 6.29 -8.33
C SER A 300 -28.97 6.90 -9.44
N ALA A 301 -27.90 7.60 -9.06
CA ALA A 301 -27.05 8.34 -9.98
C ALA A 301 -26.21 7.44 -10.90
N THR A 302 -26.13 6.13 -10.64
CA THR A 302 -25.13 5.24 -11.24
C THR A 302 -25.60 4.46 -12.48
N ILE A 303 -26.70 4.86 -13.12
CA ILE A 303 -27.17 4.23 -14.37
C ILE A 303 -26.41 4.74 -15.62
N ALA A 304 -25.42 5.62 -15.48
CA ALA A 304 -24.68 6.18 -16.62
C ALA A 304 -23.22 5.67 -16.72
N THR A 305 -23.04 4.40 -17.03
CA THR A 305 -21.78 3.89 -17.63
C THR A 305 -22.10 3.09 -18.89
N THR A 306 -22.25 3.86 -19.97
CA THR A 306 -21.79 3.55 -21.34
C THR A 306 -21.67 2.07 -21.73
N ALA A 307 -22.77 1.52 -22.23
CA ALA A 307 -22.72 0.49 -23.26
C ALA A 307 -22.44 1.17 -24.63
N ASP A 308 -21.27 1.77 -24.81
CA ASP A 308 -20.75 2.02 -26.16
C ASP A 308 -19.94 0.78 -26.56
N THR A 309 -20.69 -0.27 -26.91
CA THR A 309 -20.14 -1.41 -27.63
C THR A 309 -19.91 -0.95 -29.06
N ALA A 310 -18.64 -0.94 -29.44
CA ALA A 310 -18.15 -0.65 -30.78
C ALA A 310 -19.04 -1.27 -31.87
N THR A 311 -19.64 -0.42 -32.69
CA THR A 311 -20.08 -0.77 -34.05
C THR A 311 -19.75 0.39 -34.99
N SER A 312 -18.51 0.39 -35.49
CA SER A 312 -18.11 0.70 -36.88
C SER A 312 -16.60 0.80 -36.98
#